data_AF-A0A2E8U6M9-F1
#
_entry.id   AF-A0A2E8U6M9-F1
#
_cell.length_a   1.000
_cell.length_b   1.000
_cell.length_c   1.000
_cell.angle_alpha   90.00
_cell.angle_beta   90.00
_cell.angle_gamma   90.00
#
_symmetry.space_group_name_H-M   'P 1'
#
loop_
_entity.id
_entity.type
_entity.pdbx_description
1 polymer ?
#
loop_
_entity_poly.entity_id
_entity_poly.type
_entity_poly.pdbx_seq_one_letter_code
_entity_poly.pdbx_strand_id
1 'polypeptide(L)'
;EAAQVAVCWSRAWGSGGAAAVAFHARPSQVSKTTESGESIGRGSFVVRGQRNWHRDLSLELAIGMAVVNGVPMPVSGTPSTISEHCQRWARITPGREKKESLANRIAKATGLAQEDLLSCLPSGNCSFEDHGLIQS
;
A
#
# COMPACT_ATOMS: atom_id res chain seq x y z
N GLU A 1 -6.67 -9.31 -0.60
CA GLU A 1 -5.35 -8.67 -0.87
C GLU A 1 -5.45 -7.36 -1.64
N ALA A 2 -5.91 -7.32 -2.90
CA ALA A 2 -5.92 -6.09 -3.70
C ALA A 2 -6.67 -4.90 -3.05
N ALA A 3 -7.79 -5.15 -2.38
CA ALA A 3 -8.54 -4.09 -1.67
C ALA A 3 -7.75 -3.51 -0.49
N GLN A 4 -7.03 -4.35 0.26
CA GLN A 4 -6.18 -3.94 1.38
C GLN A 4 -5.01 -3.09 0.89
N VAL A 5 -4.32 -3.54 -0.17
CA VAL A 5 -3.28 -2.77 -0.84
C VAL A 5 -3.85 -1.43 -1.31
N ALA A 6 -5.00 -1.42 -1.99
CA ALA A 6 -5.60 -0.18 -2.48
C ALA A 6 -5.89 0.85 -1.37
N VAL A 7 -6.38 0.42 -0.19
CA VAL A 7 -6.61 1.37 0.92
C VAL A 7 -5.31 1.90 1.50
N CYS A 8 -4.24 1.10 1.52
CA CYS A 8 -2.95 1.51 2.05
C CYS A 8 -2.27 2.58 1.18
N TRP A 9 -2.46 2.57 -0.14
CA TRP A 9 -1.99 3.64 -1.04
C TRP A 9 -2.99 4.79 -1.23
N SER A 10 -3.96 4.92 -0.32
CA SER A 10 -4.95 5.98 -0.34
C SER A 10 -4.76 6.96 0.81
N ARG A 11 -5.54 8.04 0.81
CA ARG A 11 -5.60 8.99 1.93
C ARG A 11 -6.05 8.34 3.25
N ALA A 12 -6.63 7.13 3.22
CA ALA A 12 -6.97 6.40 4.43
C ALA A 12 -5.75 6.12 5.31
N TRP A 13 -4.57 5.91 4.73
CA TRP A 13 -3.33 5.68 5.49
C TRP A 13 -3.00 6.81 6.46
N GLY A 14 -3.24 8.06 6.05
CA GLY A 14 -2.99 9.24 6.88
C GLY A 14 -4.21 9.77 7.64
N SER A 15 -5.35 9.08 7.60
CA SER A 15 -6.62 9.61 8.15
C SER A 15 -6.76 9.43 9.66
N GLY A 16 -5.89 8.63 10.29
CA GLY A 16 -5.98 8.27 11.71
C GLY A 16 -7.05 7.22 12.04
N GLY A 17 -7.77 6.72 11.04
CA GLY A 17 -8.69 5.58 11.21
C GLY A 17 -7.95 4.25 11.30
N ALA A 18 -8.49 3.30 12.07
CA ALA A 18 -7.91 1.96 12.21
C ALA A 18 -8.26 1.02 11.04
N ALA A 19 -9.35 1.30 10.33
CA ALA A 19 -9.84 0.49 9.23
C ALA A 19 -10.37 1.37 8.09
N ALA A 20 -10.37 0.82 6.88
CA ALA A 20 -10.81 1.50 5.68
C ALA A 20 -11.83 0.67 4.90
N VAL A 21 -12.53 1.35 3.99
CA VAL A 21 -13.50 0.73 3.08
C VAL A 21 -13.01 0.96 1.66
N ALA A 22 -13.01 -0.11 0.87
CA ALA A 22 -12.81 -0.03 -0.57
C ALA A 22 -14.02 -0.62 -1.29
N PHE A 23 -14.16 -0.30 -2.56
CA PHE A 23 -15.04 -1.04 -3.44
C PHE A 23 -14.34 -1.30 -4.76
N HIS A 24 -14.83 -2.30 -5.48
CA HIS A 24 -14.50 -2.48 -6.88
C HIS A 24 -15.77 -2.52 -7.74
N ALA A 25 -15.60 -2.22 -9.02
CA ALA A 25 -16.64 -2.29 -10.03
C ALA A 25 -16.05 -2.96 -11.28
N ARG A 26 -16.89 -3.63 -12.06
CA ARG A 26 -16.49 -4.20 -13.35
C ARG A 26 -16.20 -3.07 -14.35
N PRO A 27 -15.31 -3.28 -15.34
CA PRO A 27 -15.05 -2.28 -16.37
C PRO A 27 -16.32 -1.77 -17.08
N SER A 28 -17.29 -2.65 -17.33
CA SER A 28 -18.58 -2.29 -17.93
C SER A 28 -19.43 -1.33 -17.10
N GLN A 29 -19.12 -1.17 -15.81
CA GLN A 29 -19.82 -0.29 -14.89
C GLN A 29 -19.20 1.11 -14.82
N VAL A 30 -18.05 1.33 -15.46
CA VAL A 30 -17.29 2.58 -15.37
C VAL A 30 -17.45 3.38 -16.66
N SER A 31 -17.89 4.64 -16.57
CA SER A 31 -18.10 5.52 -17.72
C SER A 31 -17.54 6.92 -17.48
N LYS A 32 -17.10 7.60 -18.54
CA LYS A 32 -16.78 9.04 -18.53
C LYS A 32 -17.98 9.92 -18.89
N THR A 33 -19.07 9.32 -19.37
CA THR A 33 -20.26 10.04 -19.81
C THR A 33 -21.22 10.24 -18.64
N THR A 34 -21.52 11.51 -18.37
CA THR A 34 -22.51 11.95 -17.37
C THR A 34 -23.91 11.95 -17.95
N GLU A 35 -24.92 12.07 -17.08
CA GLU A 35 -26.29 12.33 -17.56
C GLU A 35 -26.44 13.78 -18.04
N SER A 36 -27.42 14.01 -18.90
CA SER A 36 -27.67 15.34 -19.48
C SER A 36 -27.91 16.37 -18.37
N GLY A 37 -27.08 17.41 -18.33
CA GLY A 37 -27.15 18.45 -17.29
C GLY A 37 -26.19 18.25 -16.12
N GLU A 38 -25.51 17.11 -16.04
CA GLU A 38 -24.45 16.87 -15.05
C GLU A 38 -23.05 17.12 -15.65
N SER A 39 -22.13 17.60 -14.82
CA SER A 39 -20.71 17.68 -15.15
C SER A 39 -19.90 16.86 -14.15
N ILE A 40 -18.80 16.25 -14.62
CA ILE A 40 -17.82 15.58 -13.75
C ILE A 40 -16.49 16.31 -13.80
N GLY A 41 -15.78 16.29 -12.68
CA GLY A 41 -14.42 16.82 -12.61
C GLY A 41 -13.47 16.10 -13.56
N ARG A 42 -12.48 16.82 -14.08
CA ARG A 42 -11.44 16.25 -14.96
C ARG A 42 -10.77 15.05 -14.28
N GLY A 43 -10.68 13.92 -15.00
CA GLY A 43 -10.10 12.68 -14.49
C GLY A 43 -11.05 11.82 -13.64
N SER A 44 -12.29 12.25 -13.42
CA SER A 44 -13.31 11.47 -12.72
C SER A 44 -13.98 10.44 -13.64
N PHE A 45 -14.61 9.45 -13.03
CA PHE A 45 -15.42 8.44 -13.68
C PHE A 45 -16.72 8.24 -12.91
N VAL A 46 -17.79 7.92 -13.64
CA VAL A 46 -19.09 7.54 -13.09
C VAL A 46 -19.14 6.02 -12.98
N VAL A 47 -19.52 5.51 -11.81
CA VAL A 47 -19.75 4.07 -11.58
C VAL A 47 -21.26 3.81 -11.51
N ARG A 48 -21.77 3.00 -12.43
CA ARG A 48 -23.19 2.65 -12.55
C ARG A 48 -23.48 1.23 -12.03
N GLY A 49 -24.66 1.03 -11.47
CA GLY A 49 -25.08 -0.27 -10.92
C GLY A 49 -24.43 -0.60 -9.57
N GLN A 50 -24.40 -1.89 -9.22
CA GLN A 50 -23.97 -2.37 -7.91
C GLN A 50 -22.46 -2.28 -7.73
N ARG A 51 -22.02 -1.77 -6.57
CA ARG A 51 -20.62 -1.79 -6.14
C ARG A 51 -20.37 -3.00 -5.25
N ASN A 52 -19.21 -3.62 -5.41
CA ASN A 52 -18.76 -4.69 -4.52
C ASN A 52 -17.89 -4.09 -3.42
N TRP A 53 -18.40 -4.08 -2.20
CA TRP A 53 -17.77 -3.42 -1.06
C TRP A 53 -16.89 -4.37 -0.26
N HIS A 54 -15.73 -3.86 0.14
CA HIS A 54 -14.78 -4.49 1.07
C HIS A 54 -14.69 -3.58 2.29
N ARG A 55 -15.18 -4.06 3.43
CA ARG A 55 -15.24 -3.31 4.69
C ARG A 55 -14.19 -3.81 5.67
N ASP A 56 -13.92 -3.01 6.69
CA ASP A 56 -13.03 -3.34 7.80
C ASP A 56 -11.63 -3.77 7.34
N LEU A 57 -11.13 -3.13 6.27
CA LEU A 57 -9.81 -3.41 5.73
C LEU A 57 -8.75 -2.80 6.64
N SER A 58 -7.88 -3.64 7.17
CA SER A 58 -6.70 -3.23 7.94
C SER A 58 -5.79 -2.34 7.10
N LEU A 59 -5.38 -1.21 7.67
CA LEU A 59 -4.31 -0.38 7.11
C LEU A 59 -2.96 -0.94 7.54
N GLU A 60 -2.59 -2.06 6.93
CA GLU A 60 -1.30 -2.71 7.16
C GLU A 60 -0.74 -3.25 5.85
N LEU A 61 0.57 -3.08 5.71
CA LEU A 61 1.37 -3.62 4.62
C LEU A 61 2.59 -4.31 5.21
N ALA A 62 3.30 -5.02 4.36
CA ALA A 62 4.61 -5.54 4.67
C ALA A 62 5.60 -5.18 3.57
N ILE A 63 6.86 -5.06 3.97
CA ILE A 63 8.00 -4.93 3.08
C ILE A 63 8.95 -6.09 3.35
N GLY A 64 9.35 -6.79 2.30
CA GLY A 64 10.31 -7.89 2.34
C GLY A 64 11.43 -7.67 1.36
N MET A 65 12.47 -8.50 1.44
CA MET A 65 13.53 -8.54 0.44
C MET A 65 13.36 -9.75 -0.46
N ALA A 66 13.31 -9.51 -1.77
CA ALA A 66 13.31 -10.55 -2.79
C ALA A 66 14.54 -10.38 -3.69
N VAL A 67 14.97 -11.48 -4.31
CA VAL A 67 16.04 -11.45 -5.32
C VAL A 67 15.41 -11.68 -6.68
N VAL A 68 15.47 -10.67 -7.55
CA VAL A 68 14.95 -10.73 -8.91
C VAL A 68 16.13 -10.66 -9.87
N ASN A 69 16.34 -11.70 -10.67
CA ASN A 69 17.48 -11.80 -11.60
C ASN A 69 18.86 -11.56 -10.96
N GLY A 70 19.03 -12.01 -9.71
CA GLY A 70 20.28 -11.83 -8.95
C GLY A 70 20.43 -10.46 -8.27
N VAL A 71 19.46 -9.55 -8.42
CA VAL A 71 19.46 -8.23 -7.79
C VAL A 71 18.52 -8.23 -6.58
N PRO A 72 18.99 -7.90 -5.36
CA PRO A 72 18.12 -7.75 -4.20
C PRO A 72 17.26 -6.49 -4.36
N MET A 73 15.95 -6.63 -4.22
CA MET A 73 15.00 -5.52 -4.31
C MET A 73 13.97 -5.59 -3.17
N PRO A 74 13.52 -4.43 -2.65
CA PRO A 74 12.38 -4.41 -1.76
C PRO A 74 11.11 -4.78 -2.52
N VAL A 75 10.25 -5.55 -1.87
CA VAL A 75 8.91 -5.88 -2.36
C VAL A 75 7.89 -5.53 -1.29
N SER A 76 6.75 -4.97 -1.70
CA SER A 76 5.64 -4.65 -0.80
C SER A 76 4.41 -5.48 -1.12
N GLY A 77 3.62 -5.78 -0.10
CA GLY A 77 2.41 -6.59 -0.24
C GLY A 77 1.64 -6.66 1.06
N THR A 78 0.64 -7.54 1.11
CA THR A 78 -0.03 -7.81 2.38
C THR A 78 0.93 -8.54 3.34
N PRO A 79 0.76 -8.40 4.66
CA PRO A 79 1.58 -9.14 5.61
C PRO A 79 1.58 -10.65 5.41
N SER A 80 0.43 -11.25 5.07
CA SER A 80 0.36 -12.68 4.77
C SER A 80 1.25 -13.06 3.59
N THR A 81 1.10 -12.38 2.45
CA THR A 81 1.90 -12.66 1.24
C THR A 81 3.40 -12.50 1.48
N ILE A 82 3.81 -11.40 2.13
CA ILE A 82 5.24 -11.12 2.32
C ILE A 82 5.86 -12.09 3.32
N SER A 83 5.15 -12.41 4.41
CA SER A 83 5.67 -13.37 5.40
C SER A 83 5.83 -14.78 4.85
N GLU A 84 5.00 -15.18 3.88
CA GLU A 84 5.10 -16.48 3.20
C GLU A 84 6.29 -16.54 2.22
N HIS A 85 6.64 -15.42 1.58
CA HIS A 85 7.63 -15.39 0.50
C HIS A 85 8.99 -14.78 0.88
N CYS A 86 9.08 -14.04 1.97
CA CYS A 86 10.30 -13.35 2.39
C CYS A 86 10.72 -13.79 3.80
N GLN A 87 11.91 -14.38 3.92
CA GLN A 87 12.48 -14.77 5.23
C GLN A 87 12.75 -13.55 6.12
N ARG A 88 13.14 -12.44 5.51
CA ARG A 88 13.43 -11.16 6.17
C ARG A 88 12.41 -10.14 5.71
N TRP A 89 11.56 -9.68 6.61
CA TRP A 89 10.50 -8.75 6.30
C TRP A 89 10.10 -7.91 7.52
N ALA A 90 9.29 -6.89 7.30
CA ALA A 90 8.75 -6.06 8.35
C ALA A 90 7.31 -5.66 8.03
N ARG A 91 6.50 -5.53 9.08
CA ARG A 91 5.14 -5.00 8.98
C ARG A 91 5.17 -3.48 9.11
N ILE A 92 4.45 -2.82 8.22
CA ILE A 92 4.31 -1.37 8.14
C ILE A 92 2.84 -1.02 8.37
N THR A 93 2.57 -0.09 9.27
CA THR A 93 1.22 0.44 9.55
C THR A 93 1.25 1.97 9.63
N PRO A 94 0.11 2.68 9.61
CA PRO A 94 0.08 4.10 9.93
C PRO A 94 0.73 4.39 11.28
N GLY A 95 1.54 5.44 11.34
CA GLY A 95 2.25 5.77 12.59
C GLY A 95 2.78 7.20 12.62
N ARG A 96 3.88 7.39 13.34
CA ARG A 96 4.48 8.71 13.61
C ARG A 96 5.85 8.91 12.96
N GLU A 97 6.51 7.83 12.53
CA GLU A 97 7.83 7.91 11.90
C GLU A 97 7.66 8.43 10.46
N LYS A 98 8.48 9.40 10.04
CA LYS A 98 8.49 9.85 8.64
C LYS A 98 8.98 8.71 7.75
N LYS A 99 8.31 8.51 6.60
CA LYS A 99 8.70 7.45 5.66
C LYS A 99 10.15 7.54 5.20
N GLU A 100 10.70 8.76 5.07
CA GLU A 100 12.09 9.00 4.67
C GLU A 100 13.08 8.51 5.72
N SER A 101 12.76 8.74 7.01
CA SER A 101 13.57 8.24 8.13
C SER A 101 13.56 6.72 8.16
N LEU A 102 12.38 6.13 7.99
CA LEU A 102 12.23 4.67 7.96
C LEU A 102 12.98 4.04 6.77
N ALA A 103 12.81 4.58 5.57
CA ALA A 103 13.50 4.10 4.37
C ALA A 103 15.02 4.20 4.53
N ASN A 104 15.56 5.29 5.08
CA ASN A 104 16.99 5.44 5.34
C ASN A 104 17.49 4.39 6.35
N ARG A 105 16.69 4.11 7.40
CA ARG A 105 17.03 3.10 8.40
C ARG A 105 17.09 1.69 7.80
N ILE A 106 16.11 1.32 6.97
CA ILE A 106 16.11 0.03 6.27
C ILE A 106 17.27 -0.03 5.26
N ALA A 107 17.52 1.04 4.50
CA ALA A 107 18.60 1.11 3.51
C ALA A 107 19.96 0.82 4.16
N LYS A 108 20.27 1.47 5.29
CA LYS A 108 21.52 1.26 6.03
C LYS A 108 21.72 -0.17 6.52
N ALA A 109 20.65 -0.86 6.88
CA ALA A 109 20.71 -2.22 7.42
C ALA A 109 20.71 -3.32 6.34
N THR A 110 20.11 -3.03 5.18
CA THR A 110 19.90 -4.02 4.11
C THR A 110 20.82 -3.83 2.92
N GLY A 111 21.40 -2.64 2.74
CA GLY A 111 22.14 -2.25 1.54
C GLY A 111 21.26 -1.92 0.34
N LEU A 112 19.93 -1.96 0.48
CA LEU A 112 18.98 -1.57 -0.57
C LEU A 112 19.02 -0.06 -0.83
N ALA A 113 18.71 0.35 -2.06
CA ALA A 113 18.60 1.75 -2.40
C ALA A 113 17.42 2.40 -1.64
N GLN A 114 17.67 3.57 -1.03
CA GLN A 114 16.65 4.31 -0.30
C GLN A 114 15.46 4.70 -1.19
N GLU A 115 15.72 5.01 -2.47
CA GLU A 115 14.69 5.37 -3.45
C GLU A 115 13.72 4.20 -3.72
N ASP A 116 14.25 2.98 -3.86
CA ASP A 116 13.43 1.78 -4.05
C ASP A 116 12.56 1.51 -2.81
N LEU A 117 13.12 1.67 -1.62
CA LEU A 117 12.39 1.55 -0.36
C LEU A 117 11.28 2.60 -0.24
N LEU A 118 11.55 3.85 -0.62
CA LEU A 118 10.56 4.92 -0.63
C LEU A 118 9.41 4.63 -1.60
N SER A 119 9.68 4.00 -2.74
CA SER A 119 8.66 3.61 -3.72
C SER A 119 7.74 2.49 -3.21
N CYS A 120 8.24 1.67 -2.28
CA CYS A 120 7.50 0.55 -1.66
C CYS A 120 6.70 0.94 -0.42
N LEU A 121 6.77 2.20 0.04
CA LEU A 121 6.08 2.66 1.25
C LEU A 121 4.87 3.56 0.89
N PRO A 122 3.75 3.45 1.62
CA PRO A 122 2.61 4.34 1.48
C PRO A 122 2.94 5.83 1.66
N SER A 123 2.04 6.67 1.17
CA SER A 123 2.06 8.09 1.46
C SER A 123 1.68 8.34 2.92
N GLY A 124 2.63 8.83 3.71
CA GLY A 124 2.38 9.30 5.08
C GLY A 124 3.42 8.79 6.07
N ASN A 125 3.13 9.02 7.35
CA ASN A 125 3.96 8.50 8.43
C ASN A 125 3.65 7.03 8.69
N CYS A 126 4.66 6.30 9.12
CA CYS A 126 4.61 4.86 9.32
C CYS A 126 4.93 4.50 10.78
N SER A 127 4.50 3.32 11.17
CA SER A 127 5.05 2.54 12.26
C SER A 127 5.71 1.31 11.64
N PHE A 128 6.74 0.81 12.31
CA PHE A 128 7.59 -0.27 11.81
C PHE A 128 7.69 -1.37 12.86
N GLU A 129 7.34 -2.58 12.47
CA GLU A 129 7.49 -3.79 13.26
C GLU A 129 8.41 -4.75 12.52
N ASP A 130 9.58 -5.01 13.11
CA ASP A 130 10.61 -5.82 12.48
C ASP A 130 10.30 -7.31 12.64
N HIS A 131 10.39 -8.06 11.53
CA HIS A 131 10.38 -9.51 11.51
C HIS A 131 11.67 -10.03 10.86
N GLY A 132 12.82 -9.51 11.31
CA GLY A 132 14.16 -9.90 10.85
C GLY A 132 14.65 -9.16 9.60
N LEU A 133 13.99 -8.06 9.21
CA LEU A 133 14.44 -7.23 8.09
C LEU A 133 15.71 -6.45 8.45
N ILE A 134 15.73 -5.79 9.61
CA ILE A 134 16.83 -4.92 10.03
C ILE A 134 17.75 -5.61 11.03
N GLN A 135 17.19 -6.36 11.99
CA GLN A 135 17.98 -7.10 12.97
C GLN A 135 18.40 -8.46 12.40
N SER A 136 19.71 -8.66 12.25
CA SER A 136 20.38 -9.94 11.99
C SER A 136 20.97 -10.50 13.26
#